data_AF-B9LNT6-F1
#
_entry.id   AF-B9LNT6-F1
#
_cell.length_a   1.000
_cell.length_b   1.000
_cell.length_c   1.000
_cell.angle_alpha   90.00
_cell.angle_beta   90.00
_cell.angle_gamma   90.00
#
_symmetry.space_group_name_H-M   'P 1'
#
loop_
_entity.id
_entity.type
_entity.pdbx_description
1 polymer ?
#
loop_
_entity_poly.entity_id
_entity_poly.type
_entity_poly.pdbx_seq_one_letter_code
_entity_poly.pdbx_strand_id
1 'polypeptide(L)'
;MILAAQNLPYPGEEYVCAALTTSDLPANYEVGDEWETGQNPDKTSYCSPWVVGTIKHRAVANPQGRISREFTDRMVEQCRTFLIDGE
;
A
#
# COMPACT_ATOMS: atom_id res chain seq x y z
N MET A 1 2.92 -1.29 -0.84
CA MET A 1 2.69 -0.82 0.54
C MET A 1 2.12 -1.97 1.35
N ILE A 2 2.66 -2.25 2.54
CA ILE A 2 2.12 -3.28 3.43
C ILE A 2 0.88 -2.71 4.15
N LEU A 3 -0.25 -3.40 4.05
CA LEU A 3 -1.53 -3.07 4.70
C LEU A 3 -1.78 -3.91 5.95
N ALA A 4 -1.40 -5.19 5.91
CA ALA A 4 -1.54 -6.11 7.04
C ALA A 4 -0.33 -7.05 7.12
N ALA A 5 0.06 -7.36 8.36
CA ALA A 5 1.23 -8.20 8.65
C ALA A 5 1.03 -9.05 9.91
N GLN A 6 0.95 -8.42 11.08
CA GLN A 6 0.98 -9.13 12.38
C GLN A 6 -0.36 -9.76 12.77
N ASN A 7 -1.45 -9.25 12.24
CA ASN A 7 -2.82 -9.74 12.48
C ASN A 7 -3.25 -10.86 11.52
N LEU A 8 -2.33 -11.35 10.68
CA LEU A 8 -2.59 -12.47 9.78
C LEU A 8 -2.41 -13.80 10.53
N PRO A 9 -3.06 -14.89 10.10
CA PRO A 9 -2.86 -16.23 10.69
C PRO A 9 -1.42 -16.77 10.61
N TYR A 10 -0.59 -16.14 9.78
CA TYR A 10 0.81 -16.51 9.48
C TYR A 10 1.72 -15.27 9.59
N PRO A 11 1.86 -14.69 10.80
CA PRO A 11 2.59 -13.44 10.98
C PRO A 11 4.06 -13.61 10.61
N GLY A 12 4.59 -12.67 9.82
CA GLY A 12 5.99 -12.70 9.40
C GLY A 12 6.31 -13.67 8.24
N GLU A 13 5.33 -14.43 7.74
CA GLU A 13 5.50 -15.27 6.54
C GLU A 13 5.02 -14.58 5.27
N GLU A 14 3.87 -13.90 5.34
CA GLU A 14 3.28 -13.16 4.23
C GLU A 14 2.64 -11.86 4.72
N TYR A 15 2.39 -10.97 3.77
CA TYR A 15 1.80 -9.66 3.99
C TYR A 15 0.69 -9.41 2.99
N VAL A 16 -0.35 -8.69 3.39
CA VAL A 16 -1.31 -8.11 2.44
C VAL A 16 -0.79 -6.75 2.04
N CYS A 17 -0.72 -6.50 0.73
CA CYS A 17 -0.13 -5.28 0.17
C CYS A 17 -1.02 -4.68 -0.92
N ALA A 18 -1.01 -3.35 -1.04
CA ALA A 18 -1.45 -2.62 -2.23
C ALA A 18 -0.25 -2.11 -3.03
N ALA A 19 -0.39 -1.96 -4.35
CA ALA A 19 0.68 -1.44 -5.19
C ALA A 19 0.95 0.05 -4.95
N LEU A 20 2.24 0.43 -4.98
CA LEU A 20 2.67 1.82 -5.13
C LEU A 20 3.24 2.03 -6.53
N THR A 21 2.98 3.18 -7.13
CA THR A 21 3.44 3.54 -8.47
C THR A 21 3.83 5.02 -8.53
N THR A 22 4.64 5.39 -9.51
CA THR A 22 4.94 6.80 -9.85
C THR A 22 4.11 7.31 -11.02
N SER A 23 3.24 6.47 -11.59
CA SER A 23 2.32 6.87 -12.65
C SER A 23 1.03 7.39 -12.06
N ASP A 24 0.61 8.58 -12.48
CA ASP A 24 -0.71 9.12 -12.17
C ASP A 24 -1.75 8.45 -13.08
N LEU A 25 -2.53 7.54 -12.49
CA LEU A 25 -3.57 6.77 -13.19
C LEU A 25 -4.93 7.15 -12.60
N PRO A 26 -6.04 7.04 -13.35
CA PRO A 26 -7.37 7.25 -12.81
C PRO A 26 -7.61 6.44 -11.53
N ALA A 27 -8.27 7.06 -10.55
CA ALA A 27 -8.56 6.51 -9.22
C ALA A 27 -7.35 6.25 -8.30
N ASN A 28 -6.12 6.54 -8.72
CA ASN A 28 -4.97 6.47 -7.82
C ASN A 28 -5.11 7.48 -6.68
N TYR A 29 -4.56 7.12 -5.54
CA TYR A 29 -4.48 7.99 -4.37
C TYR A 29 -3.07 8.48 -4.20
N GLU A 30 -2.86 9.79 -4.38
CA GLU A 30 -1.57 10.42 -4.12
C GLU A 30 -1.15 10.25 -2.66
N VAL A 31 0.09 9.82 -2.45
CA VAL A 31 0.66 9.68 -1.09
C VAL A 31 1.08 11.04 -0.53
N GLY A 32 1.72 11.91 -1.35
CA GLY A 32 2.05 13.29 -0.96
C GLY A 32 2.79 13.39 0.38
N ASP A 33 2.27 14.23 1.28
CA ASP A 33 2.84 14.51 2.61
C ASP A 33 2.64 13.38 3.63
N GLU A 34 2.01 12.28 3.24
CA GLU A 34 1.78 11.12 4.11
C GLU A 34 3.01 10.24 4.26
N TRP A 35 4.09 10.52 3.51
CA TRP A 35 5.38 9.90 3.75
C TRP A 35 5.98 10.38 5.06
N GLU A 36 6.22 9.46 6.00
CA GLU A 36 6.96 9.75 7.23
C GLU A 36 8.47 9.62 7.01
N THR A 37 8.89 8.71 6.12
CA THR A 37 10.30 8.49 5.74
C THR A 37 10.39 7.90 4.33
N GLY A 38 11.49 8.13 3.63
CA GLY A 38 11.76 7.46 2.34
C GLY A 38 11.05 8.07 1.14
N GLN A 39 10.43 9.25 1.31
CA GLN A 39 9.90 10.04 0.20
C GLN A 39 11.01 10.38 -0.80
N ASN A 40 10.69 10.25 -2.08
CA ASN A 40 11.50 10.86 -3.14
C ASN A 40 10.95 12.27 -3.41
N PRO A 41 11.71 13.35 -3.16
CA PRO A 41 11.22 14.71 -3.34
C PRO A 41 10.96 15.07 -4.81
N ASP A 42 11.58 14.36 -5.75
CA ASP A 42 11.46 14.61 -7.19
C ASP A 42 10.35 13.80 -7.85
N LYS A 43 9.68 12.89 -7.10
CA LYS A 43 8.67 11.97 -7.65
C LYS A 43 7.49 11.81 -6.73
N THR A 44 6.31 12.17 -7.25
CA THR A 44 5.04 11.82 -6.62
C THR A 44 4.81 10.31 -6.67
N SER A 45 4.43 9.75 -5.52
CA SER A 45 4.02 8.35 -5.41
C SER A 45 2.52 8.27 -5.22
N TYR A 46 1.93 7.25 -5.80
CA TYR A 46 0.51 6.96 -5.72
C TYR A 46 0.28 5.53 -5.24
N CYS A 47 -0.83 5.31 -4.53
CA CYS A 47 -1.33 3.99 -4.19
C CYS A 47 -2.48 3.61 -5.12
N SER A 48 -2.43 2.38 -5.65
CA SER A 48 -3.50 1.78 -6.46
C SER A 48 -4.25 0.74 -5.62
N PRO A 49 -5.31 1.12 -4.88
CA PRO A 49 -5.97 0.22 -3.92
C PRO A 49 -6.67 -0.99 -4.55
N TRP A 50 -6.99 -0.96 -5.85
CA TRP A 50 -7.52 -2.14 -6.56
C TRP A 50 -6.44 -3.18 -6.90
N VAL A 51 -5.16 -2.83 -6.80
CA VAL A 51 -4.04 -3.77 -7.02
C VAL A 51 -3.58 -4.30 -5.66
N VAL A 52 -4.42 -5.15 -5.07
CA VAL A 52 -4.18 -5.79 -3.77
C VAL A 52 -3.74 -7.25 -3.94
N GLY A 53 -2.79 -7.69 -3.12
CA GLY A 53 -2.30 -9.07 -3.17
C GLY A 53 -1.48 -9.47 -1.96
N THR A 54 -1.17 -10.76 -1.86
CA THR A 54 -0.28 -11.28 -0.82
C THR A 54 1.17 -11.35 -1.31
N ILE A 55 2.11 -10.93 -0.45
CA ILE A 55 3.55 -10.95 -0.73
C ILE A 55 4.25 -11.73 0.37
N LYS A 56 5.04 -12.74 -0.03
CA LYS A 56 5.86 -13.52 0.91
C LYS A 56 6.94 -12.65 1.54
N HIS A 57 7.22 -12.85 2.82
CA HIS A 57 8.26 -12.15 3.57
C HIS A 57 9.60 -12.17 2.85
N ARG A 58 10.02 -13.35 2.34
CA ARG A 58 11.26 -13.51 1.57
C ARG A 58 11.33 -12.72 0.26
N ALA A 59 10.20 -12.26 -0.26
CA ALA A 59 10.12 -11.43 -1.46
C ALA A 59 10.15 -9.94 -1.14
N VAL A 60 10.01 -9.55 0.14
CA VAL A 60 10.19 -8.17 0.58
C VAL A 60 11.68 -7.90 0.71
N ALA A 61 12.20 -7.10 -0.21
CA ALA A 61 13.58 -6.65 -0.21
C ALA A 61 13.62 -5.11 -0.24
N ASN A 62 14.62 -4.53 0.40
CA ASN A 62 14.90 -3.08 0.40
C ASN A 62 13.67 -2.20 0.75
N PRO A 63 13.25 -2.16 2.03
CA PRO A 63 12.20 -1.25 2.47
C PRO A 63 12.50 0.19 2.02
N GLN A 64 11.57 0.80 1.27
CA GLN A 64 11.78 2.11 0.66
C GLN A 64 11.46 3.27 1.61
N GLY A 65 10.62 3.05 2.62
CA GLY A 65 10.16 4.09 3.53
C GLY A 65 8.98 3.66 4.38
N ARG A 66 8.34 4.65 5.02
CA ARG A 66 7.17 4.46 5.87
C ARG A 66 6.14 5.53 5.52
N ILE A 67 4.90 5.10 5.32
CA ILE A 67 3.74 5.94 5.06
C ILE A 67 2.91 5.98 6.34
N SER A 68 2.24 7.11 6.57
CA SER A 68 1.40 7.34 7.73
C SER A 68 0.36 6.23 7.93
N ARG A 69 0.01 6.01 9.19
CA ARG A 69 -1.08 5.09 9.55
C ARG A 69 -2.41 5.57 8.97
N GLU A 70 -2.69 6.87 9.03
CA GLU A 70 -3.94 7.46 8.53
C GLU A 70 -4.15 7.17 7.04
N PHE A 71 -3.12 7.38 6.22
CA PHE A 71 -3.18 7.04 4.80
C PHE A 71 -3.34 5.54 4.57
N THR A 72 -2.61 4.71 5.34
CA THR A 72 -2.69 3.25 5.23
C THR A 72 -4.09 2.75 5.56
N ASP A 73 -4.69 3.24 6.64
CA ASP A 73 -6.05 2.89 7.07
C ASP A 73 -7.09 3.34 6.02
N ARG A 74 -6.92 4.54 5.45
CA ARG A 74 -7.75 5.00 4.32
C ARG A 74 -7.63 4.07 3.11
N MET A 75 -6.43 3.59 2.78
CA MET A 75 -6.22 2.67 1.66
C MET A 75 -6.83 1.29 1.92
N VAL A 76 -6.84 0.80 3.17
CA VAL A 76 -7.56 -0.42 3.52
C VAL A 76 -9.06 -0.27 3.22
N GLU A 77 -9.68 0.85 3.57
CA GLU A 77 -11.09 1.08 3.26
C GLU A 77 -11.33 1.16 1.75
N GLN A 78 -10.45 1.82 0.99
CA GLN A 78 -10.57 1.87 -0.47
C GLN A 78 -10.41 0.48 -1.10
N CYS A 79 -9.43 -0.33 -0.66
CA CYS A 79 -9.30 -1.72 -1.08
C CYS A 79 -10.61 -2.49 -0.85
N ARG A 80 -11.24 -2.30 0.32
CA ARG A 80 -12.52 -2.94 0.65
C ARG A 80 -13.65 -2.49 -0.29
N THR A 81 -13.77 -1.20 -0.59
CA THR A 81 -14.73 -0.68 -1.58
C THR A 81 -14.53 -1.38 -2.93
N PHE A 82 -13.32 -1.43 -3.47
CA PHE A 82 -13.06 -2.10 -4.76
C PHE A 82 -13.34 -3.61 -4.74
N LEU A 83 -13.17 -4.28 -3.60
CA LEU A 83 -13.40 -5.72 -3.47
C LEU A 83 -14.89 -6.08 -3.26
N ILE A 84 -15.67 -5.17 -2.67
CA ILE A 84 -17.11 -5.39 -2.41
C ILE A 84 -17.96 -4.90 -3.58
N ASP A 85 -17.60 -3.76 -4.17
CA ASP A 85 -18.39 -3.09 -5.20
C ASP A 85 -17.98 -3.48 -6.64
N GLY A 86 -17.00 -4.38 -6.78
CA GLY A 86 -16.57 -4.92 -8.07
C GLY A 86 -17.54 -5.98 -8.60
N GLU A 87 -18.63 -5.55 -9.24
CA GLU A 87 -19.46 -6.38 -10.14
C GLU A 87 -18.76 -6.70 -11.46
#